data_AF-A0AAV3S818-F1
#
_entry.id   AF-A0AAV3S818-F1
#
_cell.length_a   1.000
_cell.length_b   1.000
_cell.length_c   1.000
_cell.angle_alpha   90.00
_cell.angle_beta   90.00
_cell.angle_gamma   90.00
#
_symmetry.space_group_name_H-M   'P 1'
#
loop_
_entity.id
_entity.type
_entity.pdbx_description
1 polymer ?
#
loop_
_entity_poly.entity_id
_entity_poly.type
_entity_poly.pdbx_seq_one_letter_code
_entity_poly.pdbx_strand_id
1 'polypeptide(L)' 'MPSDEPTPIERTASEPVATRYDLVLAVIPLTLLGGAIAGMATGIDIQTGVAAGSVGALCTLGYAIFGDPPIERGGGRQAS' A
#
# COMPACT_ATOMS: atom_id res chain seq x y z
N MET A 1 15.66 -40.80 -17.90
CA MET A 1 14.93 -40.01 -16.89
C MET A 1 14.69 -38.63 -17.49
N PRO A 2 13.44 -38.20 -17.69
CA PRO A 2 13.16 -36.82 -18.06
C PRO A 2 13.44 -35.93 -16.84
N SER A 3 14.13 -34.82 -17.05
CA SER A 3 14.42 -33.83 -16.01
C SER A 3 13.13 -33.10 -15.65
N ASP A 4 12.57 -33.38 -14.48
CA ASP A 4 11.54 -32.55 -13.85
C ASP A 4 12.19 -31.26 -13.31
N GLU A 5 12.70 -30.42 -14.21
CA GLU A 5 13.10 -29.06 -13.86
C GLU A 5 11.84 -28.19 -13.92
N PRO A 6 11.30 -27.72 -12.79
CA PRO A 6 10.11 -26.88 -12.80
C PRO A 6 10.41 -25.63 -13.62
N THR A 7 9.67 -25.49 -14.72
CA THR A 7 9.84 -24.36 -15.65
C THR A 7 9.68 -23.03 -14.88
N PRO A 8 10.46 -21.98 -15.22
CA PRO A 8 10.47 -20.70 -14.49
C PRO A 8 9.10 -20.01 -14.31
N ILE A 9 8.09 -20.47 -15.06
CA ILE A 9 6.71 -19.99 -15.05
C ILE A 9 5.94 -20.38 -13.77
N GLU A 10 6.35 -21.43 -13.04
CA GLU A 10 5.66 -21.84 -11.80
C GLU A 10 5.97 -20.95 -10.59
N ARG A 11 7.02 -20.11 -10.63
CA ARG A 11 7.36 -19.21 -9.51
C ARG A 11 6.38 -18.05 -9.32
N THR A 12 5.56 -17.74 -10.32
CA THR A 12 4.66 -16.58 -10.27
C THR A 12 3.33 -16.89 -9.57
N ALA A 13 3.06 -18.16 -9.26
CA ALA A 13 1.84 -18.60 -8.59
C ALA A 13 1.98 -18.75 -7.07
N SER A 14 3.07 -18.24 -6.47
CA SER A 14 3.02 -17.91 -5.04
C SER A 14 1.97 -16.81 -4.89
N GLU A 15 0.87 -17.11 -4.21
CA GLU A 15 -0.21 -16.16 -3.94
C GLU A 15 0.41 -14.80 -3.60
N PRO A 16 0.05 -13.72 -4.31
CA PRO A 16 0.64 -12.42 -4.07
C PRO A 16 0.22 -11.98 -2.66
N VAL A 17 1.07 -12.24 -1.68
CA VAL A 17 0.91 -11.75 -0.32
C VAL A 17 1.10 -10.25 -0.42
N ALA A 18 0.00 -9.52 -0.21
CA ALA A 18 0.00 -8.06 -0.24
C ALA A 18 1.17 -7.53 0.60
N THR A 19 2.06 -6.78 -0.03
CA THR A 19 3.21 -6.23 0.67
C THR A 19 2.74 -5.09 1.59
N ARG A 20 3.55 -4.74 2.59
CA ARG A 20 3.22 -3.58 3.45
C ARG A 20 3.03 -2.30 2.63
N TYR A 21 3.73 -2.15 1.51
CA TYR A 21 3.57 -1.01 0.61
C TYR A 21 2.22 -1.02 -0.11
N ASP A 22 1.71 -2.20 -0.52
CA ASP A 22 0.36 -2.32 -1.09
C ASP A 22 -0.72 -1.91 -0.08
N LEU A 23 -0.52 -2.24 1.20
CA LEU A 23 -1.41 -1.81 2.27
C LEU A 23 -1.36 -0.30 2.50
N VAL A 24 -0.17 0.30 2.56
CA VAL A 24 -0.03 1.77 2.66
C VAL A 24 -0.70 2.46 1.48
N LEU A 25 -0.51 1.92 0.27
CA LEU A 25 -1.13 2.44 -0.94
C LEU A 25 -2.66 2.35 -0.87
N ALA A 26 -3.21 1.29 -0.28
CA ALA A 26 -4.65 1.14 -0.08
C ALA A 26 -5.22 2.04 1.02
N VAL A 27 -4.44 2.35 2.07
CA VAL A 27 -4.87 3.20 3.20
C VAL A 27 -5.11 4.66 2.76
N ILE A 28 -4.34 5.17 1.79
CA ILE A 28 -4.49 6.54 1.29
C ILE A 28 -5.90 6.80 0.69
N PRO A 29 -6.39 6.04 -0.31
CA PRO A 29 -7.74 6.23 -0.83
C PRO A 29 -8.81 5.80 0.18
N LEU A 30 -8.55 4.82 1.06
CA LEU A 30 -9.50 4.39 2.10
C LEU A 30 -9.77 5.48 3.13
N THR A 31 -8.75 6.21 3.56
CA THR A 31 -8.90 7.32 4.52
C THR A 31 -9.67 8.48 3.89
N LEU A 32 -9.42 8.78 2.62
CA LEU A 32 -10.17 9.78 1.87
C LEU A 32 -11.64 9.37 1.70
N LEU A 33 -11.89 8.13 1.28
CA LEU A 33 -13.23 7.57 1.10
C LEU A 33 -13.98 7.49 2.44
N GLY A 34 -13.29 7.11 3.51
CA GLY A 34 -13.83 7.09 4.87
C GLY A 34 -14.26 8.47 5.35
N GLY A 35 -13.46 9.51 5.09
CA GLY A 35 -13.82 10.90 5.41
C GLY A 35 -15.04 11.40 4.63
N ALA A 36 -15.13 11.06 3.34
CA ALA A 36 -16.29 11.40 2.51
C ALA A 36 -17.58 10.69 2.98
N ILE A 37 -17.51 9.39 3.28
CA ILE A 37 -18.64 8.61 3.81
C ILE A 37 -19.08 9.14 5.18
N ALA A 38 -18.12 9.45 6.06
CA ALA A 38 -18.42 10.02 7.38
C ALA A 38 -19.11 11.39 7.28
N GLY A 39 -18.69 12.25 6.34
CA GLY A 39 -19.36 13.53 6.06
C GLY A 39 -20.81 13.33 5.65
N MET A 40 -21.05 12.43 4.69
CA MET A 40 -22.42 12.08 4.26
C MET A 40 -23.27 11.51 5.40
N ALA A 41 -22.71 10.61 6.22
CA ALA A 41 -23.44 9.94 7.30
C ALA A 41 -23.77 10.86 8.48
N THR A 42 -22.97 11.91 8.70
CA THR A 42 -23.15 12.86 9.82
C THR A 42 -23.91 14.12 9.41
N GLY A 43 -24.21 14.31 8.12
CA GLY A 43 -24.85 15.53 7.60
C GLY A 43 -23.93 16.75 7.62
N ILE A 44 -22.64 16.55 7.86
CA ILE A 44 -21.61 17.58 7.77
C ILE A 44 -21.29 17.80 6.29
N ASP A 45 -21.02 19.06 5.92
CA ASP A 45 -20.68 19.42 4.55
C ASP A 45 -19.56 18.52 3.98
N ILE A 46 -19.73 18.06 2.75
CA ILE A 46 -18.82 17.11 2.11
C ILE A 46 -17.40 17.68 2.03
N GLN A 47 -17.22 19.00 1.85
CA GLN A 47 -15.87 19.59 1.85
C GLN A 47 -15.17 19.39 3.19
N THR A 48 -15.91 19.46 4.30
CA THR A 48 -15.37 19.25 5.64
C THR A 48 -14.97 17.78 5.85
N GLY A 49 -15.80 16.84 5.38
CA GLY A 49 -15.48 15.41 5.40
C GLY A 49 -14.24 15.06 4.57
N VAL A 50 -14.12 15.62 3.37
CA VAL A 50 -12.96 15.46 2.49
C VAL A 50 -11.71 16.11 3.08
N ALA A 51 -11.83 17.28 3.71
CA ALA A 51 -10.72 17.95 4.38
C ALA A 51 -10.17 17.09 5.54
N ALA A 52 -11.06 16.54 6.37
CA ALA A 52 -10.67 15.62 7.45
C ALA A 52 -9.99 14.35 6.91
N GLY A 53 -10.54 13.73 5.85
CA GLY A 53 -9.92 12.59 5.17
C GLY A 53 -8.54 12.91 4.59
N SER A 54 -8.37 14.11 4.05
CA SER A 54 -7.10 14.59 3.49
C SER A 54 -6.00 14.74 4.54
N VAL A 55 -6.34 15.15 5.76
CA VAL A 55 -5.38 15.19 6.89
C VAL A 55 -4.86 13.79 7.22
N GLY A 56 -5.76 12.79 7.31
CA GLY A 56 -5.37 11.40 7.53
C GLY A 56 -4.50 10.82 6.41
N ALA A 57 -4.84 11.13 5.16
CA ALA A 57 -4.05 10.75 3.99
C ALA A 57 -2.64 11.37 4.02
N LEU A 58 -2.53 12.66 4.39
CA LEU A 58 -1.24 13.35 4.51
C LEU A 58 -0.36 12.73 5.60
N CYS A 59 -0.93 12.40 6.77
CA CYS A 59 -0.19 11.71 7.83
C CYS A 59 0.32 10.35 7.39
N THR A 60 -0.51 9.58 6.67
CA THR A 60 -0.13 8.26 6.13
C THR A 60 1.02 8.40 5.12
N LEU A 61 0.91 9.37 4.21
CA LEU A 61 1.96 9.67 3.23
C LEU A 61 3.27 10.10 3.90
N GLY A 62 3.19 10.97 4.91
CA GLY A 62 4.35 11.40 5.69
C GLY A 62 5.04 10.23 6.39
N TYR A 63 4.26 9.32 6.98
CA TYR A 63 4.81 8.10 7.59
C TYR A 63 5.50 7.19 6.54
N ALA A 64 4.87 7.00 5.37
CA ALA A 64 5.42 6.17 4.31
C ALA A 64 6.74 6.72 3.74
N ILE A 65 6.90 8.04 3.67
CA ILE A 65 8.09 8.68 3.12
C ILE A 65 9.21 8.79 4.17
N PHE A 66 8.88 9.17 5.40
CA PHE A 66 9.89 9.55 6.40
C PHE A 66 10.04 8.56 7.56
N GLY A 67 8.99 7.79 7.88
CA GLY A 67 9.02 6.82 8.97
C GLY A 67 9.60 5.48 8.55
N ASP A 68 9.11 4.93 7.44
CA ASP A 68 9.54 3.64 6.91
C ASP A 68 9.72 3.71 5.39
N PRO A 69 10.71 4.50 4.90
CA PRO A 69 10.96 4.64 3.47
C PRO A 69 11.26 3.26 2.84
N PRO A 70 10.85 3.02 1.59
CA PRO A 70 11.26 1.83 0.84
C PRO A 70 12.75 1.89 0.52
N ILE A 71 13.59 1.57 1.50
CA ILE A 71 15.00 1.27 1.28
C ILE A 71 15.10 -0.14 0.72
N GLU A 72 15.64 -0.25 -0.48
CA GLU A 72 15.90 -1.52 -1.18
C GLU A 72 16.75 -2.46 -0.32
N ARG A 73 16.11 -3.35 0.43
CA ARG A 73 16.79 -4.48 1.06
C ARG A 73 16.99 -5.59 0.02
N GLY A 74 17.78 -5.31 -1.03
CA GLY A 74 17.96 -6.26 -2.13
C GLY A 74 18.92 -5.89 -3.26
N GLY A 75 19.57 -4.72 -3.24
CA GLY A 75 20.60 -4.34 -4.23
C GLY A 75 22.01 -4.84 -3.92
N GLY A 76 22.16 -5.75 -2.95
CA GLY A 76 23.42 -6.40 -2.65
C GLY A 76 23.76 -7.42 -3.72
N ARG A 77 24.50 -6.99 -4.74
CA ARG A 77 25.45 -7.79 -5.52
C ARG A 77 25.91 -8.98 -4.65
N GLN A 78 25.42 -10.19 -4.93
CA GLN A 78 26.11 -11.41 -4.53
C GLN A 78 27.39 -11.47 -5.34
N ALA A 79 28.41 -10.74 -4.86
CA ALA A 79 29.79 -11.02 -5.16
C ALA A 79 30.23 -12.08 -4.14
N SER A 80 30.24 -13.34 -4.56
CA SER A 80 31.07 -14.43 -4.03
C SER A 80 30.99 -15.58 -5.02
#